data_AF-A0A388Q358-F1
#
_entry.id   AF-A0A388Q358-F1
#
_cell.length_a   1.000
_cell.length_b   1.000
_cell.length_c   1.000
_cell.angle_alpha   90.00
_cell.angle_beta   90.00
_cell.angle_gamma   90.00
#
_symmetry.space_group_name_H-M   'P 1'
#
loop_
_entity.id
_entity.type
_entity.pdbx_description
1 polymer ?
#
loop_
_entity_poly.entity_id
_entity_poly.type
_entity_poly.pdbx_seq_one_letter_code
_entity_poly.pdbx_strand_id
1 'polypeptide(L)'
;MNGVGTKAVNALSNSFRVRSFREGKMKMAEFVRGELVNDPKEEASKEENGTEIFFTPDDTVFKHYKFIDEYIENQVWNYCYLNAGLVINFNNKRFVSKNGLLDLLERKTNVDEIKYPIIHIKGNDVEIALTHSGDYGEEIYSFVNGQHTTQGGTHQQAFREAFVKTIREFYKKDYEASDIRQSIVAAVSVRVVEPVFESQTKTKLGSINMDEKGPSVKSFMMDFLSKELDNYLHRNPAVSDALKKRIEQSEHERKELSGIKKIANERAKKANLHNKKLRDCKYHLDDVFEGKNKIEMETKKLESTIFITEGDSASGSITKSRNVETQAVFSLRGKPLNCYGLSKKIVYENEELNLLQHALNIEQGIEELRYNNIVIATDADVDGMHIRLLIMTFFLQFFPDLVRNGHVYILETPLFRVRDKKETIYCYNETEKQQAVTKLTGKPEITRFKGLGEISPNEFADFIGENIKKEPVMMAGEAHIQKLLEYYMGKNTMQRQEFIISNLRIEIDAVDEILN
;
A
#
# COMPACT_ATOMS: atom_id res chain seq x y z
N MET A 1 -18.55 -18.94 -6.21
CA MET A 1 -18.02 -17.69 -6.82
C MET A 1 -19.17 -16.90 -7.44
N ASN A 2 -19.38 -15.65 -7.07
CA ASN A 2 -20.60 -14.89 -7.47
C ASN A 2 -20.71 -14.55 -8.97
N GLY A 3 -19.70 -14.84 -9.81
CA GLY A 3 -19.81 -14.69 -11.27
C GLY A 3 -20.02 -13.26 -11.78
N VAL A 4 -19.89 -12.24 -10.92
CA VAL A 4 -20.16 -10.83 -11.25
C VAL A 4 -18.94 -10.12 -11.86
N GLY A 5 -17.72 -10.62 -11.62
CA GLY A 5 -16.48 -9.93 -12.00
C GLY A 5 -16.43 -9.50 -13.48
N THR A 6 -16.48 -10.47 -14.39
CA THR A 6 -16.47 -10.18 -15.84
C THR A 6 -17.69 -9.36 -16.28
N LYS A 7 -18.85 -9.53 -15.63
CA LYS A 7 -20.05 -8.74 -15.92
C LYS A 7 -19.87 -7.28 -15.54
N ALA A 8 -19.23 -6.99 -14.42
CA ALA A 8 -18.90 -5.64 -14.00
C ALA A 8 -17.89 -4.98 -14.97
N VAL A 9 -16.86 -5.72 -15.40
CA VAL A 9 -15.93 -5.22 -16.43
C VAL A 9 -16.68 -4.88 -17.72
N ASN A 10 -17.56 -5.77 -18.18
CA ASN A 10 -18.38 -5.53 -19.36
C ASN A 10 -19.27 -4.28 -19.21
N ALA A 11 -19.99 -4.16 -18.08
CA ALA A 11 -20.87 -3.02 -17.80
C ALA A 11 -20.12 -1.68 -17.75
N LEU A 12 -18.86 -1.69 -17.30
CA LEU A 12 -18.03 -0.48 -17.13
C LEU A 12 -17.02 -0.28 -18.27
N SER A 13 -17.30 -0.82 -19.46
CA SER A 13 -16.43 -0.69 -20.64
C SER A 13 -17.16 -0.04 -21.81
N ASN A 14 -16.51 0.92 -22.48
CA ASN A 14 -16.99 1.48 -23.75
C ASN A 14 -16.92 0.46 -24.90
N SER A 15 -15.95 -0.46 -24.84
CA SER A 15 -15.83 -1.59 -25.76
C SER A 15 -15.43 -2.81 -24.96
N PHE A 16 -16.17 -3.90 -25.09
CA PHE A 16 -15.84 -5.19 -24.47
C PHE A 16 -16.06 -6.31 -25.48
N ARG A 17 -15.04 -7.13 -25.73
CA ARG A 17 -15.07 -8.20 -26.73
C ARG A 17 -14.49 -9.47 -26.13
N VAL A 18 -15.19 -10.59 -26.36
CA VAL A 18 -14.76 -11.91 -25.91
C VAL A 18 -14.70 -12.82 -27.12
N ARG A 19 -13.56 -13.51 -27.30
CA ARG A 19 -13.37 -14.54 -28.33
C ARG A 19 -13.03 -15.86 -27.65
N SER A 20 -13.76 -16.92 -27.96
CA SER A 20 -13.44 -18.28 -27.49
C SER A 20 -13.03 -19.15 -28.67
N PHE A 21 -11.87 -19.79 -28.54
CA PHE A 21 -11.30 -20.71 -29.50
C PHE A 21 -11.36 -22.13 -28.93
N ARG A 22 -12.10 -23.01 -29.62
CA ARG A 22 -12.30 -24.41 -29.23
C ARG A 22 -12.40 -25.29 -30.46
N GLU A 23 -11.57 -26.33 -30.52
CA GLU A 23 -11.68 -27.41 -31.52
C GLU A 23 -11.66 -26.89 -32.97
N GLY A 24 -10.80 -25.90 -33.26
CA GLY A 24 -10.67 -25.30 -34.60
C GLY A 24 -11.81 -24.37 -34.98
N LYS A 25 -12.65 -23.94 -34.03
CA LYS A 25 -13.70 -22.95 -34.21
C LYS A 25 -13.49 -21.74 -33.31
N MET A 26 -14.02 -20.60 -33.74
CA MET A 26 -14.08 -19.37 -32.96
C MET A 26 -15.52 -18.88 -32.84
N LYS A 27 -15.88 -18.45 -31.63
CA LYS A 27 -17.10 -17.68 -31.35
C LYS A 27 -16.70 -16.34 -30.73
N MET A 28 -17.33 -15.26 -31.19
CA MET A 28 -17.11 -13.91 -30.69
C MET A 28 -18.43 -13.29 -30.21
N ALA A 29 -18.34 -12.46 -29.17
CA ALA A 29 -19.38 -11.52 -28.80
C ALA A 29 -18.77 -10.16 -28.44
N GLU A 30 -19.41 -9.07 -28.87
CA GLU A 30 -19.00 -7.70 -28.60
C GLU A 30 -20.12 -6.95 -27.87
N PHE A 31 -19.72 -6.12 -26.93
CA PHE A 31 -20.59 -5.39 -26.02
C PHE A 31 -20.13 -3.93 -25.88
N VAL A 32 -21.08 -3.05 -25.63
CA VAL A 32 -20.86 -1.64 -25.26
C VAL A 32 -21.63 -1.39 -23.97
N ARG A 33 -20.93 -1.03 -22.89
CA ARG A 33 -21.52 -0.75 -21.57
C ARG A 33 -22.45 -1.86 -21.08
N GLY A 34 -22.05 -3.12 -21.30
CA GLY A 34 -22.82 -4.30 -20.91
C GLY A 34 -23.86 -4.79 -21.94
N GLU A 35 -24.23 -3.97 -22.91
CA GLU A 35 -25.22 -4.32 -23.94
C GLU A 35 -24.57 -5.05 -25.10
N LEU A 36 -25.14 -6.19 -25.51
CA LEU A 36 -24.64 -6.98 -26.64
C LEU A 36 -24.92 -6.24 -27.95
N VAL A 37 -23.87 -5.86 -28.67
CA VAL A 37 -23.98 -5.13 -29.95
C VAL A 37 -23.69 -6.00 -31.15
N ASN A 38 -22.93 -7.08 -30.98
CA ASN A 38 -22.57 -7.98 -32.07
C ASN A 38 -22.36 -9.42 -31.54
N ASP A 39 -22.97 -10.39 -32.21
CA ASP A 39 -22.86 -11.82 -31.89
C ASP A 39 -22.82 -12.66 -33.18
N PRO A 40 -21.72 -12.61 -33.94
CA PRO A 40 -21.61 -13.35 -35.19
C PRO A 40 -21.67 -14.86 -34.94
N LYS A 41 -22.14 -15.62 -35.95
CA LYS A 41 -22.12 -17.08 -35.89
C LYS A 41 -20.69 -17.61 -35.78
N GLU A 42 -20.55 -18.85 -35.31
CA GLU A 42 -19.25 -19.52 -35.23
C GLU A 42 -18.56 -19.57 -36.59
N GLU A 43 -17.25 -19.34 -36.58
CA GLU A 43 -16.39 -19.45 -37.76
C GLU A 43 -15.21 -20.38 -37.52
N ALA A 44 -14.58 -20.85 -38.59
CA ALA A 44 -13.38 -21.69 -38.49
C ALA A 44 -12.18 -20.86 -38.03
N SER A 45 -11.36 -21.41 -37.15
CA SER A 45 -10.14 -20.77 -36.64
C SER A 45 -8.96 -21.74 -36.63
N LYS A 46 -7.75 -21.20 -36.78
CA LYS A 46 -6.49 -21.91 -36.64
C LYS A 46 -5.76 -21.61 -35.33
N GLU A 47 -6.34 -20.75 -34.49
CA GLU A 47 -5.79 -20.41 -33.18
C GLU A 47 -5.87 -21.61 -32.22
N GLU A 48 -4.95 -21.65 -31.26
CA GLU A 48 -4.98 -22.65 -30.20
C GLU A 48 -6.19 -22.47 -29.28
N ASN A 49 -6.54 -23.54 -28.56
CA ASN A 49 -7.66 -23.51 -27.64
C ASN A 49 -7.43 -22.48 -26.52
N GLY A 50 -8.32 -21.49 -26.42
CA GLY A 50 -8.17 -20.39 -25.46
C GLY A 50 -9.36 -19.46 -25.43
N THR A 51 -9.27 -18.45 -24.57
CA THR A 51 -10.22 -17.34 -24.52
C THR A 51 -9.45 -16.05 -24.50
N GLU A 52 -9.83 -15.13 -25.37
CA GLU A 52 -9.32 -13.77 -25.39
C GLU A 52 -10.40 -12.81 -24.90
N ILE A 53 -10.00 -11.86 -24.05
CA ILE A 53 -10.85 -10.77 -23.57
C ILE A 53 -10.15 -9.46 -23.91
N PHE A 54 -10.87 -8.58 -24.60
CA PHE A 54 -10.45 -7.22 -24.91
C PHE A 54 -11.44 -6.24 -24.31
N PHE A 55 -10.97 -5.17 -23.66
CA PHE A 55 -11.85 -4.12 -23.18
C PHE A 55 -11.20 -2.75 -23.17
N THR A 56 -12.02 -1.71 -23.17
CA THR A 56 -11.63 -0.32 -22.96
C THR A 56 -12.54 0.29 -21.89
N PRO A 57 -12.00 0.77 -20.75
CA PRO A 57 -12.80 1.36 -19.68
C PRO A 57 -13.71 2.49 -20.17
N ASP A 58 -14.89 2.60 -19.55
CA ASP A 58 -15.83 3.69 -19.80
C ASP A 58 -15.29 5.01 -19.24
N ASP A 59 -14.96 5.95 -20.14
CA ASP A 59 -14.42 7.27 -19.82
C ASP A 59 -15.44 8.24 -19.20
N THR A 60 -16.73 7.89 -19.22
CA THR A 60 -17.76 8.63 -18.49
C THR A 60 -17.78 8.28 -17.00
N VAL A 61 -17.36 7.05 -16.65
CA VAL A 61 -17.23 6.57 -15.28
C VAL A 61 -15.83 6.81 -14.75
N PHE A 62 -14.80 6.39 -15.49
CA PHE A 62 -13.41 6.52 -15.13
C PHE A 62 -12.79 7.73 -15.85
N LYS A 63 -12.90 8.91 -15.25
CA LYS A 63 -12.31 10.13 -15.81
C LYS A 63 -10.78 10.09 -15.72
N HIS A 64 -10.09 10.46 -16.79
CA HIS A 64 -8.62 10.56 -16.86
C HIS A 64 -7.85 9.30 -16.39
N TYR A 65 -8.38 8.11 -16.66
CA TYR A 65 -7.74 6.87 -16.23
C TYR A 65 -6.42 6.62 -16.97
N LYS A 66 -5.49 5.98 -16.27
CA LYS A 66 -4.29 5.38 -16.84
C LYS A 66 -4.04 4.03 -16.18
N PHE A 67 -3.60 3.05 -16.97
CA PHE A 67 -3.07 1.82 -16.40
C PHE A 67 -1.68 2.08 -15.82
N ILE A 68 -1.40 1.50 -14.66
CA ILE A 68 -0.12 1.63 -13.98
C ILE A 68 0.60 0.30 -14.18
N ASP A 69 1.60 0.27 -15.07
CA ASP A 69 2.29 -0.95 -15.46
C ASP A 69 2.95 -1.63 -14.26
N GLU A 70 3.56 -0.88 -13.35
CA GLU A 70 4.19 -1.41 -12.14
C GLU A 70 3.19 -2.12 -11.23
N TYR A 71 1.96 -1.63 -11.15
CA TYR A 71 0.91 -2.27 -10.39
C TYR A 71 0.49 -3.59 -11.04
N ILE A 72 0.30 -3.60 -12.37
CA ILE A 72 -0.11 -4.79 -13.12
C ILE A 72 0.99 -5.85 -13.08
N GLU A 73 2.26 -5.48 -13.26
CA GLU A 73 3.40 -6.40 -13.16
C GLU A 73 3.44 -7.08 -11.80
N ASN A 74 3.19 -6.35 -10.71
CA ASN A 74 3.10 -6.93 -9.37
C ASN A 74 1.97 -7.96 -9.26
N GLN A 75 0.80 -7.70 -9.86
CA GLN A 75 -0.30 -8.69 -9.89
C GLN A 75 0.05 -9.92 -10.73
N VAL A 76 0.69 -9.73 -11.89
CA VAL A 76 1.17 -10.83 -12.75
C VAL A 76 2.14 -11.73 -11.99
N TRP A 77 3.05 -11.14 -11.23
CA TRP A 77 3.99 -11.89 -10.39
C TRP A 77 3.29 -12.71 -9.32
N ASN A 78 2.30 -12.16 -8.62
CA ASN A 78 1.49 -12.92 -7.65
C ASN A 78 0.89 -14.18 -8.28
N TYR A 79 0.32 -14.08 -9.49
CA TYR A 79 -0.20 -15.26 -10.20
C TYR A 79 0.89 -16.29 -10.52
N CYS A 80 2.08 -15.83 -10.94
CA CYS A 80 3.21 -16.72 -11.23
C CYS A 80 3.67 -17.47 -9.97
N TYR A 81 3.82 -16.78 -8.83
CA TYR A 81 4.24 -17.41 -7.57
C TYR A 81 3.22 -18.43 -7.05
N LEU A 82 1.93 -18.17 -7.24
CA LEU A 82 0.86 -19.06 -6.79
C LEU A 82 0.66 -20.27 -7.71
N ASN A 83 1.17 -20.18 -8.95
CA ASN A 83 1.04 -21.21 -9.97
C ASN A 83 2.42 -21.50 -10.57
N ALA A 84 3.30 -22.15 -9.80
CA ALA A 84 4.64 -22.51 -10.25
C ALA A 84 4.60 -23.21 -11.62
N GLY A 85 5.37 -22.67 -12.57
CA GLY A 85 5.40 -23.12 -13.97
C GLY A 85 4.45 -22.39 -14.92
N LEU A 86 3.48 -21.61 -14.42
CA LEU A 86 2.66 -20.74 -15.26
C LEU A 86 3.52 -19.64 -15.89
N VAL A 87 3.40 -19.49 -17.20
CA VAL A 87 4.06 -18.43 -17.95
C VAL A 87 3.03 -17.36 -18.30
N ILE A 88 3.28 -16.13 -17.89
CA ILE A 88 2.48 -14.97 -18.29
C ILE A 88 3.37 -14.04 -19.12
N ASN A 89 2.86 -13.59 -20.26
CA ASN A 89 3.51 -12.59 -21.08
C ASN A 89 2.77 -11.26 -20.92
N PHE A 90 3.47 -10.23 -20.44
CA PHE A 90 2.91 -8.89 -20.27
C PHE A 90 3.86 -7.87 -20.88
N ASN A 91 3.36 -7.04 -21.82
CA ASN A 91 4.16 -6.05 -22.57
C ASN A 91 5.47 -6.62 -23.14
N ASN A 92 5.40 -7.80 -23.78
CA ASN A 92 6.54 -8.57 -24.33
C ASN A 92 7.60 -9.02 -23.31
N LYS A 93 7.35 -8.83 -22.01
CA LYS A 93 8.15 -9.41 -20.93
C LYS A 93 7.53 -10.74 -20.50
N ARG A 94 8.39 -11.74 -20.29
CA ARG A 94 8.00 -13.08 -19.87
C ARG A 94 8.17 -13.24 -18.36
N PHE A 95 7.11 -13.65 -17.69
CA PHE A 95 7.03 -13.84 -16.24
C PHE A 95 6.83 -15.33 -15.94
N VAL A 96 7.65 -15.89 -15.07
CA VAL A 96 7.54 -17.30 -14.62
C VAL A 96 8.23 -17.47 -13.28
N SER A 97 7.56 -18.17 -12.36
CA SER A 97 8.16 -18.66 -11.12
C SER A 97 8.33 -20.17 -11.21
N LYS A 98 9.49 -20.66 -10.78
CA LYS A 98 9.82 -22.10 -10.75
C LYS A 98 9.51 -22.71 -9.39
N ASN A 99 9.79 -21.98 -8.31
CA ASN A 99 9.68 -22.49 -6.94
C ASN A 99 8.51 -21.89 -6.15
N GLY A 100 7.60 -21.18 -6.81
CA GLY A 100 6.38 -20.66 -6.21
C GLY A 100 6.66 -19.59 -5.15
N LEU A 101 6.19 -19.80 -3.92
CA LEU A 101 6.34 -18.82 -2.84
C LEU A 101 7.79 -18.62 -2.38
N LEU A 102 8.68 -19.58 -2.65
CA LEU A 102 10.10 -19.40 -2.41
C LEU A 102 10.65 -18.26 -3.28
N ASP A 103 10.34 -18.24 -4.58
CA ASP A 103 10.78 -17.18 -5.49
C ASP A 103 10.19 -15.82 -5.09
N LEU A 104 8.95 -15.80 -4.58
CA LEU A 104 8.34 -14.58 -4.02
C LEU A 104 9.19 -14.02 -2.88
N LEU A 105 9.50 -14.87 -1.89
CA LEU A 105 10.28 -14.44 -0.73
C LEU A 105 11.70 -14.05 -1.11
N GLU A 106 12.36 -14.81 -1.99
CA GLU A 106 13.70 -14.47 -2.49
C GLU A 106 13.73 -13.10 -3.17
N ARG A 107 12.66 -12.72 -3.88
CA ARG A 107 12.58 -11.41 -4.53
C ARG A 107 12.19 -10.28 -3.57
N LYS A 108 11.43 -10.59 -2.51
CA LYS A 108 11.00 -9.60 -1.51
C LYS A 108 12.00 -9.41 -0.38
N THR A 109 12.91 -10.36 -0.18
CA THR A 109 13.96 -10.30 0.84
C THR A 109 15.34 -10.08 0.22
N ASN A 110 16.28 -9.56 1.00
CA ASN A 110 17.69 -9.47 0.60
C ASN A 110 18.46 -10.59 1.31
N VAL A 111 19.24 -11.37 0.56
CA VAL A 111 20.04 -12.48 1.10
C VAL A 111 21.02 -12.01 2.20
N ASP A 112 21.49 -10.77 2.11
CA ASP A 112 22.40 -10.19 3.12
C ASP A 112 21.68 -9.79 4.42
N GLU A 113 20.35 -9.66 4.39
CA GLU A 113 19.55 -9.15 5.51
C GLU A 113 18.79 -10.26 6.24
N ILE A 114 18.49 -11.37 5.57
CA ILE A 114 17.83 -12.53 6.19
C ILE A 114 18.72 -13.15 7.26
N LYS A 115 18.10 -13.55 8.37
CA LYS A 115 18.80 -14.09 9.53
C LYS A 115 19.09 -15.58 9.42
N TYR A 116 18.37 -16.24 8.54
CA TYR A 116 18.54 -17.64 8.21
C TYR A 116 17.92 -17.93 6.81
N PRO A 117 18.35 -18.99 6.12
CA PRO A 117 17.80 -19.39 4.82
C PRO A 117 16.28 -19.54 4.85
N ILE A 118 15.61 -19.17 3.76
CA ILE A 118 14.14 -19.26 3.65
C ILE A 118 13.69 -20.71 3.89
N ILE A 119 12.78 -20.87 4.84
CA ILE A 119 12.11 -22.14 5.12
C ILE A 119 10.95 -22.24 4.14
N HIS A 120 10.97 -23.24 3.26
CA HIS A 120 9.90 -23.51 2.31
C HIS A 120 9.29 -24.88 2.59
N ILE A 121 8.00 -24.90 2.94
CA ILE A 121 7.24 -26.11 3.26
C ILE A 121 5.94 -26.10 2.47
N LYS A 122 5.56 -27.28 1.95
CA LYS A 122 4.43 -27.42 1.05
C LYS A 122 3.58 -28.64 1.40
N GLY A 123 2.27 -28.42 1.44
CA GLY A 123 1.23 -29.45 1.49
C GLY A 123 0.33 -29.38 0.25
N ASN A 124 -0.74 -30.17 0.24
CA ASN A 124 -1.68 -30.21 -0.90
C ASN A 124 -2.43 -28.87 -1.09
N ASP A 125 -2.94 -28.33 0.02
CA ASP A 125 -3.79 -27.14 0.04
C ASP A 125 -3.13 -25.95 0.75
N VAL A 126 -1.83 -26.04 1.01
CA VAL A 126 -1.06 -24.98 1.68
C VAL A 126 0.38 -24.94 1.18
N GLU A 127 0.89 -23.74 0.96
CA GLU A 127 2.31 -23.50 0.70
C GLU A 127 2.76 -22.34 1.57
N ILE A 128 3.89 -22.50 2.26
CA ILE A 128 4.46 -21.48 3.13
C ILE A 128 5.94 -21.34 2.84
N ALA A 129 6.38 -20.10 2.61
CA ALA A 129 7.78 -19.70 2.63
C ALA A 129 7.97 -18.67 3.75
N LEU A 130 8.97 -18.82 4.62
CA LEU A 130 9.20 -17.87 5.71
C LEU A 130 10.69 -17.69 6.06
N THR A 131 11.02 -16.50 6.53
CA THR A 131 12.31 -16.15 7.15
C THR A 131 12.12 -14.98 8.13
N HIS A 132 13.20 -14.54 8.77
CA HIS A 132 13.25 -13.25 9.48
C HIS A 132 14.24 -12.32 8.80
N SER A 133 13.87 -11.06 8.63
CA SER A 133 14.77 -9.99 8.16
C SER A 133 15.29 -9.13 9.33
N GLY A 134 16.01 -8.06 9.00
CA GLY A 134 16.40 -7.02 9.95
C GLY A 134 15.35 -5.91 10.14
N ASP A 135 14.29 -5.89 9.34
CA ASP A 135 13.32 -4.79 9.30
C ASP A 135 12.35 -4.83 10.49
N TYR A 136 11.79 -3.69 10.86
CA TYR A 136 10.72 -3.65 11.86
C TYR A 136 9.37 -4.08 11.26
N GLY A 137 8.56 -4.77 12.06
CA GLY A 137 7.18 -5.15 11.69
C GLY A 137 7.02 -6.62 11.32
N GLU A 138 5.84 -6.96 10.81
CA GLU A 138 5.53 -8.29 10.26
C GLU A 138 5.19 -8.12 8.78
N GLU A 139 5.90 -8.79 7.89
CA GLU A 139 5.63 -8.74 6.45
C GLU A 139 5.06 -10.10 6.00
N ILE A 140 3.74 -10.19 5.93
CA ILE A 140 3.04 -11.42 5.55
C ILE A 140 2.29 -11.22 4.22
N TYR A 141 2.78 -11.89 3.18
CA TYR A 141 2.12 -12.01 1.88
C TYR A 141 1.13 -13.17 1.93
N SER A 142 -0.15 -12.85 2.14
CA SER A 142 -1.19 -13.87 2.36
C SER A 142 -2.11 -14.03 1.14
N PHE A 143 -2.38 -15.29 0.77
CA PHE A 143 -3.14 -15.62 -0.42
C PHE A 143 -4.16 -16.72 -0.18
N VAL A 144 -5.34 -16.57 -0.79
CA VAL A 144 -6.40 -17.59 -0.80
C VAL A 144 -6.86 -17.82 -2.24
N ASN A 145 -6.71 -19.03 -2.76
CA ASN A 145 -7.14 -19.41 -4.12
C ASN A 145 -6.68 -18.43 -5.23
N GLY A 146 -5.44 -17.97 -5.18
CA GLY A 146 -4.90 -17.03 -6.17
C GLY A 146 -5.15 -15.55 -5.87
N GLN A 147 -5.97 -15.23 -4.86
CA GLN A 147 -6.25 -13.86 -4.45
C GLN A 147 -5.30 -13.42 -3.33
N HIS A 148 -4.64 -12.27 -3.50
CA HIS A 148 -3.88 -11.61 -2.43
C HIS A 148 -4.85 -10.96 -1.44
N THR A 149 -4.77 -11.36 -0.18
CA THR A 149 -5.59 -10.82 0.91
C THR A 149 -4.83 -9.73 1.66
N THR A 150 -4.86 -8.51 1.13
CA THR A 150 -4.12 -7.36 1.69
C THR A 150 -4.53 -6.98 3.12
N GLN A 151 -5.73 -7.36 3.56
CA GLN A 151 -6.23 -7.17 4.92
C GLN A 151 -6.19 -8.48 5.73
N GLY A 152 -5.54 -9.52 5.20
CA GLY A 152 -5.36 -10.83 5.83
C GLY A 152 -6.66 -11.62 5.98
N GLY A 153 -7.00 -11.95 7.22
CA GLY A 153 -8.18 -12.75 7.57
C GLY A 153 -7.83 -14.03 8.32
N THR A 154 -8.79 -14.95 8.38
CA THR A 154 -8.73 -16.14 9.24
C THR A 154 -7.48 -17.01 9.03
N HIS A 155 -7.06 -17.21 7.78
CA HIS A 155 -5.86 -17.99 7.42
C HIS A 155 -4.54 -17.35 7.87
N GLN A 156 -4.40 -16.02 7.74
CA GLN A 156 -3.21 -15.30 8.22
C GLN A 156 -3.14 -15.34 9.74
N GLN A 157 -4.28 -15.16 10.42
CA GLN A 157 -4.34 -15.26 11.88
C GLN A 157 -4.03 -16.68 12.36
N ALA A 158 -4.57 -17.69 11.67
CA ALA A 158 -4.26 -19.10 11.91
C ALA A 158 -2.76 -19.38 11.76
N PHE A 159 -2.12 -18.83 10.72
CA PHE A 159 -0.67 -18.93 10.52
C PHE A 159 0.11 -18.32 11.70
N ARG A 160 -0.24 -17.09 12.13
CA ARG A 160 0.42 -16.43 13.26
C ARG A 160 0.34 -17.26 14.55
N GLU A 161 -0.84 -17.77 14.86
CA GLU A 161 -1.05 -18.58 16.06
C GLU A 161 -0.32 -19.92 15.99
N ALA A 162 -0.38 -20.59 14.84
CA ALA A 162 0.27 -21.88 14.62
C ALA A 162 1.80 -21.78 14.62
N PHE A 163 2.35 -20.73 14.01
CA PHE A 163 3.78 -20.46 14.03
C PHE A 163 4.27 -20.23 15.47
N VAL A 164 3.61 -19.35 16.22
CA VAL A 164 3.96 -19.07 17.62
C VAL A 164 3.91 -20.32 18.48
N LYS A 165 2.83 -21.12 18.37
CA LYS A 165 2.69 -22.35 19.15
C LYS A 165 3.79 -23.37 18.82
N THR A 166 4.04 -23.61 17.52
CA THR A 166 5.08 -24.55 17.06
C THR A 166 6.46 -24.15 17.58
N ILE A 167 6.81 -22.86 17.52
CA ILE A 167 8.10 -22.35 18.01
C ILE A 167 8.25 -22.51 19.53
N ARG A 168 7.19 -22.21 20.31
CA ARG A 168 7.20 -22.39 21.77
C ARG A 168 7.38 -23.86 22.16
N GLU A 169 6.70 -24.77 21.47
CA GLU A 169 6.79 -26.21 21.70
C GLU A 169 8.17 -26.75 21.32
N PHE A 170 8.69 -26.36 20.16
CA PHE A 170 10.01 -26.79 19.66
C PHE A 170 11.14 -26.39 20.62
N TYR A 171 11.19 -25.13 21.07
CA TYR A 171 12.23 -24.65 21.99
C TYR A 171 11.91 -24.89 23.47
N LYS A 172 10.70 -25.36 23.80
CA LYS A 172 10.21 -25.56 25.17
C LYS A 172 10.34 -24.31 26.05
N LYS A 173 10.13 -23.13 25.45
CA LYS A 173 10.17 -21.83 26.11
C LYS A 173 8.97 -21.00 25.68
N ASP A 174 8.27 -20.42 26.66
CA ASP A 174 7.11 -19.57 26.43
C ASP A 174 7.55 -18.13 26.10
N TYR A 175 8.08 -17.93 24.90
CA TYR A 175 8.41 -16.60 24.38
C TYR A 175 7.13 -15.78 24.17
N GLU A 176 7.19 -14.46 24.32
CA GLU A 176 6.06 -13.60 23.95
C GLU A 176 5.76 -13.72 22.46
N ALA A 177 4.48 -13.72 22.11
CA ALA A 177 4.05 -13.98 20.74
C ALA A 177 4.58 -12.92 19.75
N SER A 178 4.72 -11.67 20.22
CA SER A 178 5.33 -10.58 19.45
C SER A 178 6.81 -10.81 19.16
N ASP A 179 7.55 -11.44 20.09
CA ASP A 179 9.01 -11.63 19.93
C ASP A 179 9.31 -12.66 18.84
N ILE A 180 8.42 -13.65 18.72
CA ILE A 180 8.49 -14.68 17.68
C ILE A 180 8.13 -14.13 16.30
N ARG A 181 7.19 -13.18 16.22
CA ARG A 181 6.72 -12.64 14.93
C ARG A 181 7.48 -11.40 14.48
N GLN A 182 8.17 -10.70 15.38
CA GLN A 182 8.89 -9.48 15.04
C GLN A 182 9.92 -9.73 13.93
N SER A 183 9.83 -8.96 12.85
CA SER A 183 10.67 -9.04 11.64
C SER A 183 10.47 -10.31 10.82
N ILE A 184 9.35 -11.02 11.00
CA ILE A 184 9.01 -12.14 10.13
C ILE A 184 8.70 -11.61 8.73
N VAL A 185 9.27 -12.28 7.73
CA VAL A 185 8.86 -12.14 6.32
C VAL A 185 8.35 -13.50 5.89
N ALA A 186 7.07 -13.58 5.54
CA ALA A 186 6.41 -14.83 5.19
C ALA A 186 5.49 -14.67 3.99
N ALA A 187 5.38 -15.72 3.19
CA ALA A 187 4.34 -15.89 2.19
C ALA A 187 3.53 -17.14 2.54
N VAL A 188 2.21 -16.98 2.56
CA VAL A 188 1.26 -18.02 2.98
C VAL A 188 0.19 -18.12 1.93
N SER A 189 0.10 -19.26 1.23
CA SER A 189 -0.99 -19.55 0.31
C SER A 189 -1.81 -20.71 0.85
N VAL A 190 -3.13 -20.54 0.89
CA VAL A 190 -4.08 -21.59 1.29
C VAL A 190 -5.13 -21.78 0.20
N ARG A 191 -5.49 -23.04 -0.04
CA ARG A 191 -6.59 -23.41 -0.94
C ARG A 191 -7.81 -23.79 -0.12
N VAL A 192 -8.88 -23.02 -0.25
CA VAL A 192 -10.13 -23.19 0.52
C VAL A 192 -11.25 -23.52 -0.44
N VAL A 193 -12.08 -24.51 -0.11
CA VAL A 193 -13.28 -24.82 -0.89
C VAL A 193 -14.33 -23.76 -0.58
N GLU A 194 -14.86 -23.13 -1.63
CA GLU A 194 -15.88 -22.07 -1.54
C GLU A 194 -15.55 -20.96 -0.52
N PRO A 195 -14.44 -20.21 -0.71
CA PRO A 195 -14.04 -19.18 0.23
C PRO A 195 -15.05 -18.04 0.29
N VAL A 196 -15.35 -17.60 1.52
CA VAL A 196 -16.17 -16.44 1.83
C VAL A 196 -15.25 -15.32 2.28
N PHE A 197 -15.34 -14.18 1.59
CA PHE A 197 -14.61 -12.96 1.93
C PHE A 197 -15.56 -11.96 2.58
N GLU A 198 -15.04 -11.10 3.45
CA GLU A 198 -15.84 -10.05 4.12
C GLU A 198 -16.38 -9.00 3.14
N SER A 199 -15.70 -8.84 2.00
CA SER A 199 -16.00 -7.84 0.97
C SER A 199 -15.85 -8.40 -0.45
N GLN A 200 -16.46 -7.72 -1.43
CA GLN A 200 -16.38 -8.08 -2.84
C GLN A 200 -14.96 -7.90 -3.42
N THR A 201 -14.16 -6.99 -2.86
CA THR A 201 -12.75 -6.79 -3.24
C THR A 201 -11.85 -7.94 -2.78
N LYS A 202 -12.38 -8.89 -1.99
CA LYS A 202 -11.71 -10.11 -1.52
C LYS A 202 -10.38 -9.83 -0.81
N THR A 203 -10.33 -8.73 -0.07
CA THR A 203 -9.13 -8.29 0.66
C THR A 203 -8.93 -9.05 1.97
N LYS A 204 -10.00 -9.63 2.53
CA LYS A 204 -9.98 -10.32 3.83
C LYS A 204 -10.79 -11.61 3.81
N LEU A 205 -10.17 -12.73 4.19
CA LEU A 205 -10.85 -14.02 4.30
C LEU A 205 -11.71 -14.08 5.58
N GLY A 206 -12.99 -14.40 5.42
CA GLY A 206 -13.93 -14.64 6.52
C GLY A 206 -14.23 -16.13 6.78
N SER A 207 -13.89 -17.03 5.85
CA SER A 207 -14.10 -18.48 6.04
C SER A 207 -13.37 -19.01 7.27
N ILE A 208 -14.09 -19.68 8.15
CA ILE A 208 -13.53 -20.32 9.35
C ILE A 208 -13.10 -21.77 9.12
N ASN A 209 -13.60 -22.42 8.07
CA ASN A 209 -13.33 -23.82 7.71
C ASN A 209 -12.69 -23.94 6.32
N MET A 210 -11.95 -25.03 6.09
CA MET A 210 -11.29 -25.34 4.81
C MET A 210 -12.27 -25.84 3.74
N ASP A 211 -13.33 -26.53 4.17
CA ASP A 211 -14.46 -26.98 3.35
C ASP A 211 -15.71 -27.11 4.25
N GLU A 212 -16.88 -27.48 3.69
CA GLU A 212 -18.15 -27.58 4.45
C GLU A 212 -18.10 -28.53 5.65
N LYS A 213 -17.30 -29.61 5.58
CA LYS A 213 -17.15 -30.64 6.62
C LYS A 213 -15.71 -30.78 7.13
N GLY A 214 -14.82 -29.93 6.63
CA GLY A 214 -13.40 -29.98 6.85
C GLY A 214 -13.01 -29.39 8.19
N PRO A 215 -11.72 -29.51 8.55
CA PRO A 215 -11.19 -28.84 9.73
C PRO A 215 -11.37 -27.32 9.61
N SER A 216 -11.36 -26.66 10.77
CA SER A 216 -11.20 -25.21 10.80
C SER A 216 -9.87 -24.82 10.14
N VAL A 217 -9.81 -23.66 9.50
CA VAL A 217 -8.58 -23.11 8.92
C VAL A 217 -7.47 -23.05 9.98
N LYS A 218 -7.84 -22.74 11.23
CA LYS A 218 -6.93 -22.76 12.39
C LYS A 218 -6.38 -24.14 12.69
N SER A 219 -7.22 -25.17 12.80
CA SER A 219 -6.76 -26.54 13.09
C SER A 219 -5.88 -27.05 11.96
N PHE A 220 -6.31 -26.86 10.71
CA PHE A 220 -5.55 -27.26 9.54
C PHE A 220 -4.15 -26.65 9.50
N MET A 221 -4.05 -25.33 9.71
CA MET A 221 -2.77 -24.62 9.74
C MET A 221 -1.89 -25.05 10.93
N MET A 222 -2.51 -25.30 12.08
CA MET A 222 -1.82 -25.79 13.27
C MET A 222 -1.20 -27.17 13.02
N ASP A 223 -1.99 -28.12 12.53
CA ASP A 223 -1.55 -29.49 12.27
C ASP A 223 -0.44 -29.52 11.21
N PHE A 224 -0.54 -28.67 10.18
CA PHE A 224 0.48 -28.56 9.15
C PHE A 224 1.81 -28.01 9.69
N LEU A 225 1.79 -26.87 10.40
CA LEU A 225 3.02 -26.25 10.91
C LEU A 225 3.65 -27.08 12.04
N SER A 226 2.86 -27.56 13.00
CA SER A 226 3.38 -28.40 14.09
C SER A 226 4.04 -29.69 13.59
N LYS A 227 3.70 -30.16 12.38
CA LYS A 227 4.35 -31.30 11.75
C LYS A 227 5.51 -30.88 10.85
N GLU A 228 5.26 -30.07 9.82
CA GLU A 228 6.23 -29.83 8.76
C GLU A 228 7.32 -28.84 9.18
N LEU A 229 6.97 -27.78 9.92
CA LEU A 229 7.96 -26.83 10.44
C LEU A 229 8.80 -27.47 11.56
N ASP A 230 8.18 -28.20 12.48
CA ASP A 230 8.90 -28.95 13.53
C ASP A 230 9.91 -29.93 12.92
N ASN A 231 9.48 -30.76 11.96
CA ASN A 231 10.37 -31.67 11.24
C ASN A 231 11.50 -30.92 10.51
N TYR A 232 11.20 -29.79 9.89
CA TYR A 232 12.20 -28.98 9.20
C TYR A 232 13.26 -28.46 10.18
N LEU A 233 12.85 -27.93 11.33
CA LEU A 233 13.78 -27.38 12.33
C LEU A 233 14.65 -28.47 12.96
N HIS A 234 14.10 -29.66 13.22
CA HIS A 234 14.88 -30.82 13.67
C HIS A 234 15.91 -31.29 12.63
N ARG A 235 15.58 -31.23 11.34
CA ARG A 235 16.48 -31.60 10.24
C ARG A 235 17.54 -30.53 9.95
N ASN A 236 17.31 -29.29 10.34
CA ASN A 236 18.18 -28.15 10.05
C ASN A 236 18.61 -27.39 11.33
N PRO A 237 19.48 -27.97 12.18
CA PRO A 237 19.88 -27.37 13.45
C PRO A 237 20.47 -25.95 13.31
N ALA A 238 21.24 -25.69 12.26
CA ALA A 238 21.81 -24.37 12.01
C ALA A 238 20.74 -23.29 11.79
N VAL A 239 19.64 -23.64 11.11
CA VAL A 239 18.49 -22.73 10.90
C VAL A 239 17.74 -22.52 12.21
N SER A 240 17.51 -23.60 12.96
CA SER A 240 16.91 -23.55 14.30
C SER A 240 17.69 -22.62 15.24
N ASP A 241 19.01 -22.79 15.35
CA ASP A 241 19.82 -21.96 16.24
C ASP A 241 19.82 -20.48 15.84
N ALA A 242 19.85 -20.19 14.54
CA ALA A 242 19.75 -18.82 14.02
C ALA A 242 18.38 -18.19 14.28
N LEU A 243 17.30 -18.95 14.08
CA LEU A 243 15.94 -18.52 14.40
C LEU A 243 15.80 -18.23 15.90
N LYS A 244 16.29 -19.12 16.77
CA LYS A 244 16.27 -18.91 18.22
C LYS A 244 16.99 -17.62 18.63
N LYS A 245 18.21 -17.40 18.13
CA LYS A 245 18.98 -16.18 18.38
C LYS A 245 18.21 -14.93 17.97
N ARG A 246 17.52 -14.97 16.82
CA ARG A 246 16.71 -13.84 16.35
C ARG A 246 15.53 -13.55 17.28
N ILE A 247 14.83 -14.57 17.78
CA ILE A 247 13.72 -14.41 18.73
C ILE A 247 14.23 -13.82 20.06
N GLU A 248 15.37 -14.31 20.56
CA GLU A 248 15.97 -13.79 21.80
C GLU A 248 16.44 -12.34 21.66
N GLN A 249 16.91 -11.94 20.48
CA GLN A 249 17.18 -10.55 20.16
C GLN A 249 15.91 -9.68 20.22
N SER A 250 14.80 -10.13 19.62
CA SER A 250 13.50 -9.45 19.72
C SER A 250 13.05 -9.28 21.17
N GLU A 251 13.18 -10.35 21.97
CA GLU A 251 12.85 -10.34 23.40
C GLU A 251 13.65 -9.27 24.16
N HIS A 252 14.95 -9.14 23.87
CA HIS A 252 15.82 -8.13 24.47
C HIS A 252 15.38 -6.71 24.08
N GLU A 253 15.21 -6.45 22.78
CA GLU A 253 14.79 -5.15 22.24
C GLU A 253 13.44 -4.69 22.84
N ARG A 254 12.47 -5.60 22.94
CA ARG A 254 11.16 -5.30 23.54
C ARG A 254 11.29 -4.93 25.02
N LYS A 255 12.10 -5.68 25.79
CA LYS A 255 12.32 -5.41 27.22
C LYS A 255 12.91 -4.02 27.43
N GLU A 256 13.88 -3.62 26.61
CA GLU A 256 14.46 -2.26 26.63
C GLU A 256 13.42 -1.18 26.29
N LEU A 257 12.57 -1.42 25.28
CA LEU A 257 11.55 -0.46 24.86
C LEU A 257 10.39 -0.34 25.84
N SER A 258 10.05 -1.40 26.59
CA SER A 258 8.88 -1.43 27.48
C SER A 258 8.85 -0.30 28.52
N GLY A 259 10.01 0.03 29.10
CA GLY A 259 10.16 1.12 30.08
C GLY A 259 9.94 2.50 29.44
N ILE A 260 10.43 2.69 28.22
CA ILE A 260 10.34 3.93 27.45
C ILE A 260 8.90 4.14 26.97
N LYS A 261 8.28 3.09 26.44
CA LYS A 261 6.88 3.08 25.99
C LYS A 261 5.93 3.50 27.10
N LYS A 262 6.11 3.02 28.34
CA LYS A 262 5.26 3.39 29.46
C LYS A 262 5.32 4.91 29.74
N ILE A 263 6.52 5.47 29.80
CA ILE A 263 6.73 6.91 30.02
C ILE A 263 6.17 7.72 28.85
N ALA A 264 6.40 7.28 27.62
CA ALA A 264 5.90 7.94 26.41
C ALA A 264 4.37 7.92 26.33
N ASN A 265 3.73 6.80 26.69
CA ASN A 265 2.27 6.68 26.73
C ASN A 265 1.65 7.51 27.86
N GLU A 266 2.32 7.63 29.02
CA GLU A 266 1.89 8.56 30.07
C GLU A 266 1.97 10.02 29.62
N ARG A 267 3.03 10.40 28.90
CA ARG A 267 3.17 11.74 28.29
C ARG A 267 2.12 11.96 27.20
N ALA A 268 1.92 10.99 26.31
CA ALA A 268 0.94 11.06 25.24
C ALA A 268 -0.49 11.11 25.79
N LYS A 269 -0.84 10.33 26.83
CA LYS A 269 -2.16 10.42 27.48
C LYS A 269 -2.41 11.78 28.14
N LYS A 270 -1.38 12.38 28.76
CA LYS A 270 -1.47 13.75 29.29
C LYS A 270 -1.62 14.79 28.18
N ALA A 271 -0.99 14.58 27.03
CA ALA A 271 -1.11 15.45 25.85
C ALA A 271 -2.41 15.23 25.06
N ASN A 272 -2.93 14.00 25.00
CA ASN A 272 -4.07 13.57 24.18
C ASN A 272 -5.41 14.14 24.65
N LEU A 273 -5.55 14.54 25.91
CA LEU A 273 -6.74 15.28 26.34
C LEU A 273 -6.89 16.61 25.56
N HIS A 274 -5.79 17.11 24.98
CA HIS A 274 -5.75 18.26 24.09
C HIS A 274 -4.68 18.11 23.00
N ASN A 275 -4.74 17.05 22.16
CA ASN A 275 -3.87 17.01 20.98
C ASN A 275 -4.30 18.12 20.00
N LYS A 276 -3.78 19.34 20.19
CA LYS A 276 -4.14 20.53 19.40
C LYS A 276 -3.75 20.41 17.92
N LYS A 277 -2.92 19.43 17.56
CA LYS A 277 -2.41 19.20 16.21
C LYS A 277 -3.31 18.32 15.36
N LEU A 278 -4.07 17.43 15.99
CA LEU A 278 -5.05 16.59 15.30
C LEU A 278 -6.41 17.27 15.30
N ARG A 279 -6.88 17.64 14.12
CA ARG A 279 -8.29 17.97 13.85
C ARG A 279 -8.93 16.74 13.26
N ASP A 280 -9.58 15.95 14.10
CA ASP A 280 -10.09 14.65 13.71
C ASP A 280 -11.36 14.72 12.83
N CYS A 281 -11.67 13.63 12.14
CA CYS A 281 -12.94 13.41 11.46
C CYS A 281 -13.87 12.49 12.27
N LYS A 282 -15.09 12.30 11.79
CA LYS A 282 -16.14 11.55 12.50
C LYS A 282 -16.06 10.05 12.26
N TYR A 283 -15.72 9.64 11.03
CA TYR A 283 -15.68 8.24 10.63
C TYR A 283 -14.22 7.80 10.44
N HIS A 284 -13.90 6.64 11.01
CA HIS A 284 -12.57 6.04 10.98
C HIS A 284 -12.63 4.65 10.34
N LEU A 285 -11.51 4.20 9.79
CA LEU A 285 -11.40 2.91 9.12
C LEU A 285 -11.64 1.73 10.08
N ASP A 286 -11.24 1.88 11.35
CA ASP A 286 -11.37 0.88 12.41
C ASP A 286 -12.76 0.84 13.07
N ASP A 287 -13.66 1.76 12.73
CA ASP A 287 -15.03 1.74 13.24
C ASP A 287 -15.77 0.46 12.83
N VAL A 288 -16.71 -0.01 13.65
CA VAL A 288 -17.60 -1.14 13.32
C VAL A 288 -19.05 -0.64 13.37
N PHE A 289 -19.79 -0.77 12.26
CA PHE A 289 -21.19 -0.35 12.16
C PHE A 289 -22.11 -1.52 11.83
N GLU A 290 -23.24 -1.58 12.53
CA GLU A 290 -24.32 -2.53 12.31
C GLU A 290 -25.61 -1.79 11.91
N GLY A 291 -26.50 -2.47 11.16
CA GLY A 291 -27.82 -1.95 10.82
C GLY A 291 -27.99 -1.49 9.35
N LYS A 292 -29.09 -0.77 9.09
CA LYS A 292 -29.59 -0.49 7.72
C LYS A 292 -28.68 0.40 6.88
N ASN A 293 -27.83 1.22 7.50
CA ASN A 293 -26.93 2.16 6.80
C ASN A 293 -25.50 1.63 6.63
N LYS A 294 -25.28 0.31 6.84
CA LYS A 294 -23.94 -0.29 6.79
C LYS A 294 -23.16 0.06 5.53
N ILE A 295 -23.79 -0.01 4.36
CA ILE A 295 -23.11 0.23 3.07
C ILE A 295 -22.60 1.67 2.95
N GLU A 296 -23.43 2.65 3.34
CA GLU A 296 -23.05 4.06 3.33
C GLU A 296 -21.87 4.31 4.30
N MET A 297 -21.96 3.75 5.51
CA MET A 297 -20.91 3.92 6.52
C MET A 297 -19.59 3.27 6.10
N GLU A 298 -19.63 2.04 5.55
CA GLU A 298 -18.44 1.37 5.00
C GLU A 298 -17.79 2.20 3.88
N THR A 299 -18.60 2.86 3.04
CA THR A 299 -18.08 3.77 1.99
C THR A 299 -17.33 4.94 2.63
N LYS A 300 -17.92 5.59 3.64
CA LYS A 300 -17.27 6.70 4.38
C LYS A 300 -15.98 6.28 5.09
N LYS A 301 -15.89 5.04 5.60
CA LYS A 301 -14.65 4.50 6.17
C LYS A 301 -13.53 4.41 5.14
N LEU A 302 -13.84 3.94 3.93
CA LEU A 302 -12.85 3.83 2.85
C LEU A 302 -12.44 5.21 2.32
N GLU A 303 -13.31 6.21 2.42
CA GLU A 303 -13.01 7.61 2.11
C GLU A 303 -12.23 8.32 3.22
N SER A 304 -12.16 7.74 4.42
CA SER A 304 -11.47 8.36 5.55
C SER A 304 -10.02 8.72 5.17
N THR A 305 -9.68 9.99 5.37
CA THR A 305 -8.44 10.59 4.89
C THR A 305 -7.84 11.49 5.97
N ILE A 306 -6.56 11.33 6.28
CA ILE A 306 -5.82 12.25 7.12
C ILE A 306 -4.80 13.03 6.28
N PHE A 307 -4.83 14.35 6.36
CA PHE A 307 -3.85 15.24 5.74
C PHE A 307 -2.74 15.57 6.74
N ILE A 308 -1.50 15.22 6.42
CA ILE A 308 -0.31 15.59 7.20
C ILE A 308 0.28 16.85 6.56
N THR A 309 0.28 17.96 7.29
CA THR A 309 0.69 19.27 6.77
C THR A 309 1.95 19.81 7.45
N GLU A 310 2.77 20.56 6.74
CA GLU A 310 4.02 21.18 7.21
C GLU A 310 3.86 22.18 8.38
N GLY A 311 2.69 22.81 8.52
CA GLY A 311 2.47 23.79 9.59
C GLY A 311 1.03 24.25 9.75
N ASP A 312 0.82 25.15 10.72
CA ASP A 312 -0.52 25.63 11.08
C ASP A 312 -1.20 26.48 9.99
N SER A 313 -0.41 27.08 9.07
CA SER A 313 -0.93 27.83 7.92
C SER A 313 -1.68 26.91 6.95
N ALA A 314 -1.00 25.89 6.40
CA ALA A 314 -1.60 24.90 5.53
C ALA A 314 -2.72 24.13 6.25
N SER A 315 -2.49 23.71 7.49
CA SER A 315 -3.51 23.07 8.33
C SER A 315 -4.77 23.93 8.50
N GLY A 316 -4.62 25.24 8.66
CA GLY A 316 -5.72 26.19 8.78
C GLY A 316 -6.58 26.27 7.53
N SER A 317 -5.97 26.29 6.35
CA SER A 317 -6.69 26.28 5.06
C SER A 317 -7.45 24.96 4.85
N ILE A 318 -6.80 23.82 5.09
CA ILE A 318 -7.45 22.50 4.95
C ILE A 318 -8.58 22.35 5.98
N THR A 319 -8.35 22.74 7.24
CA THR A 319 -9.34 22.60 8.32
C THR A 319 -10.65 23.34 8.01
N LYS A 320 -10.57 24.49 7.33
CA LYS A 320 -11.76 25.27 6.93
C LYS A 320 -12.49 24.68 5.71
N SER A 321 -11.81 23.89 4.91
CA SER A 321 -12.27 23.41 3.60
C SER A 321 -12.71 21.94 3.62
N ARG A 322 -12.21 21.18 4.60
CA ARG A 322 -12.39 19.73 4.70
C ARG A 322 -13.84 19.32 4.95
N ASN A 323 -14.18 18.11 4.49
CA ASN A 323 -15.35 17.41 4.99
C ASN A 323 -15.06 16.83 6.39
N VAL A 324 -15.67 17.40 7.43
CA VAL A 324 -15.46 16.95 8.82
C VAL A 324 -15.89 15.50 9.09
N GLU A 325 -16.71 14.91 8.22
CA GLU A 325 -17.10 13.51 8.35
C GLU A 325 -15.96 12.54 8.05
N THR A 326 -15.22 12.77 6.95
CA THR A 326 -14.24 11.81 6.41
C THR A 326 -12.81 12.32 6.37
N GLN A 327 -12.55 13.61 6.56
CA GLN A 327 -11.22 14.19 6.38
C GLN A 327 -10.68 14.75 7.69
N ALA A 328 -9.55 14.25 8.17
CA ALA A 328 -8.80 14.72 9.32
C ALA A 328 -7.55 15.51 8.90
N VAL A 329 -7.02 16.34 9.80
CA VAL A 329 -5.80 17.13 9.56
C VAL A 329 -4.85 17.00 10.74
N PHE A 330 -3.58 16.74 10.45
CA PHE A 330 -2.50 16.69 11.43
C PHE A 330 -1.42 17.71 11.06
N SER A 331 -1.20 18.72 11.92
CA SER A 331 -0.14 19.71 11.71
C SER A 331 1.19 19.29 12.34
N LEU A 332 2.23 19.22 11.51
CA LEU A 332 3.62 19.13 11.95
C LEU A 332 4.10 20.50 12.43
N ARG A 333 5.12 20.51 13.30
CA ARG A 333 5.84 21.73 13.65
C ARG A 333 7.28 21.65 13.20
N GLY A 334 7.60 22.44 12.17
CA GLY A 334 8.93 22.47 11.59
C GLY A 334 9.30 21.15 10.92
N LYS A 335 10.59 20.96 10.68
CA LYS A 335 11.10 19.78 9.97
C LYS A 335 11.12 18.57 10.90
N PRO A 336 10.47 17.44 10.53
CA PRO A 336 10.55 16.23 11.31
C PRO A 336 11.99 15.75 11.48
N LEU A 337 12.25 15.01 12.55
CA LEU A 337 13.57 14.43 12.77
C LEU A 337 13.90 13.41 11.67
N ASN A 338 15.09 13.52 11.06
CA ASN A 338 15.60 12.44 10.22
C ASN A 338 15.84 11.22 11.11
N CYS A 339 14.99 10.21 10.95
CA CYS A 339 15.02 9.00 11.74
C CYS A 339 15.81 7.86 11.09
N TYR A 340 16.45 8.10 9.93
CA TYR A 340 17.23 7.10 9.25
C TYR A 340 18.32 6.49 10.15
N GLY A 341 18.32 5.17 10.28
CA GLY A 341 19.27 4.43 11.10
C GLY A 341 19.08 4.56 12.62
N LEU A 342 18.04 5.27 13.08
CA LEU A 342 17.67 5.34 14.49
C LEU A 342 16.72 4.20 14.87
N SER A 343 16.79 3.73 16.11
CA SER A 343 15.88 2.69 16.61
C SER A 343 14.48 3.24 16.88
N LYS A 344 13.47 2.36 16.94
CA LYS A 344 12.07 2.72 17.22
C LYS A 344 11.89 3.52 18.53
N LYS A 345 12.87 3.48 19.44
CA LYS A 345 12.94 4.34 20.63
C LYS A 345 12.72 5.82 20.29
N ILE A 346 13.30 6.31 19.19
CA ILE A 346 13.20 7.72 18.83
C ILE A 346 11.77 8.15 18.51
N VAL A 347 10.94 7.23 18.01
CA VAL A 347 9.53 7.49 17.72
C VAL A 347 8.77 7.83 19.00
N TYR A 348 9.13 7.20 20.13
CA TYR A 348 8.53 7.47 21.44
C TYR A 348 9.09 8.72 22.12
N GLU A 349 10.37 9.04 21.87
CA GLU A 349 11.04 10.20 22.48
C GLU A 349 10.73 11.51 21.76
N ASN A 350 10.57 11.47 20.43
CA ASN A 350 10.22 12.63 19.64
C ASN A 350 8.70 12.88 19.70
N GLU A 351 8.31 14.07 20.17
CA GLU A 351 6.90 14.43 20.37
C GLU A 351 6.10 14.41 19.04
N GLU A 352 6.66 14.92 17.93
CA GLU A 352 5.97 14.94 16.62
C GLU A 352 5.67 13.53 16.13
N LEU A 353 6.68 12.66 16.13
CA LEU A 353 6.55 11.28 15.64
C LEU A 353 5.64 10.47 16.55
N ASN A 354 5.73 10.65 17.87
CA ASN A 354 4.89 9.96 18.83
C ASN A 354 3.41 10.36 18.67
N LEU A 355 3.13 11.65 18.52
CA LEU A 355 1.77 12.14 18.31
C LEU A 355 1.20 11.67 16.96
N LEU A 356 2.01 11.63 15.91
CA LEU A 356 1.58 11.11 14.60
C LEU A 356 1.29 9.61 14.67
N GLN A 357 2.16 8.82 15.31
CA GLN A 357 1.94 7.39 15.55
C GLN A 357 0.61 7.14 16.27
N HIS A 358 0.32 7.92 17.32
CA HIS A 358 -0.94 7.83 18.06
C HIS A 358 -2.14 8.29 17.23
N ALA A 359 -2.00 9.36 16.45
CA ALA A 359 -3.08 9.85 15.59
C ALA A 359 -3.55 8.79 14.60
N LEU A 360 -2.61 8.04 14.02
CA LEU A 360 -2.88 6.96 13.06
C LEU A 360 -3.26 5.62 13.72
N ASN A 361 -2.99 5.47 15.02
CA ASN A 361 -3.09 4.21 15.79
C ASN A 361 -2.29 3.04 15.21
N ILE A 362 -1.04 3.31 14.82
CA ILE A 362 -0.17 2.32 14.13
C ILE A 362 0.85 1.66 15.05
N GLU A 363 0.74 1.83 16.37
CA GLU A 363 1.74 1.34 17.31
C GLU A 363 1.93 -0.18 17.23
N GLN A 364 0.82 -0.91 17.11
CA GLN A 364 0.75 -2.37 17.09
C GLN A 364 0.66 -2.96 15.68
N GLY A 365 0.85 -2.14 14.65
CA GLY A 365 0.67 -2.52 13.25
C GLY A 365 -0.50 -1.76 12.60
N ILE A 366 -0.92 -2.23 11.42
CA ILE A 366 -1.93 -1.56 10.59
C ILE A 366 -3.37 -2.02 10.83
N GLU A 367 -3.59 -3.03 11.69
CA GLU A 367 -4.91 -3.66 11.86
C GLU A 367 -5.94 -2.71 12.45
N GLU A 368 -5.50 -1.82 13.35
CA GLU A 368 -6.34 -0.77 13.95
C GLU A 368 -6.06 0.61 13.33
N LEU A 369 -5.60 0.64 12.08
CA LEU A 369 -5.33 1.87 11.36
C LEU A 369 -6.61 2.72 11.27
N ARG A 370 -6.53 3.98 11.69
CA ARG A 370 -7.70 4.86 11.81
C ARG A 370 -8.16 5.52 10.50
N TYR A 371 -7.30 5.63 9.51
CA TYR A 371 -7.61 6.30 8.25
C TYR A 371 -7.14 5.47 7.06
N ASN A 372 -8.03 5.27 6.09
CA ASN A 372 -7.70 4.50 4.89
C ASN A 372 -6.69 5.24 4.00
N ASN A 373 -6.74 6.57 3.97
CA ASN A 373 -5.85 7.39 3.16
C ASN A 373 -5.02 8.31 4.06
N ILE A 374 -3.71 8.21 3.97
CA ILE A 374 -2.72 9.09 4.62
C ILE A 374 -2.14 9.97 3.52
N VAL A 375 -2.55 11.22 3.46
CA VAL A 375 -2.14 12.16 2.42
C VAL A 375 -1.10 13.12 2.97
N ILE A 376 0.11 13.08 2.43
CA ILE A 376 1.16 14.07 2.73
C ILE A 376 0.85 15.32 1.90
N ALA A 377 0.52 16.42 2.57
CA ALA A 377 0.16 17.70 1.98
C ALA A 377 1.20 18.76 2.36
N THR A 378 2.26 18.84 1.55
CA THR A 378 3.38 19.77 1.71
C THR A 378 3.37 20.81 0.60
N ASP A 379 4.03 21.95 0.83
CA ASP A 379 4.18 22.98 -0.17
C ASP A 379 5.07 22.49 -1.33
N ALA A 380 4.89 23.07 -2.53
CA ALA A 380 5.65 22.74 -3.74
C ALA A 380 6.99 23.50 -3.79
N ASP A 381 7.67 23.58 -2.65
CA ASP A 381 8.96 24.25 -2.49
C ASP A 381 10.02 23.29 -1.92
N VAL A 382 11.24 23.81 -1.73
CA VAL A 382 12.38 23.02 -1.24
C VAL A 382 12.18 22.50 0.19
N ASP A 383 11.45 23.22 1.03
CA ASP A 383 11.21 22.85 2.42
C ASP A 383 10.10 21.79 2.52
N GLY A 384 9.02 21.95 1.78
CA GLY A 384 7.95 20.97 1.63
C GLY A 384 8.44 19.65 1.04
N MET A 385 9.30 19.69 0.00
CA MET A 385 9.96 18.50 -0.54
C MET A 385 10.83 17.79 0.50
N HIS A 386 11.53 18.54 1.35
CA HIS A 386 12.34 17.96 2.42
C HIS A 386 11.47 17.32 3.51
N ILE A 387 10.37 17.95 3.93
CA ILE A 387 9.45 17.39 4.91
C ILE A 387 8.78 16.13 4.37
N ARG A 388 8.36 16.14 3.09
CA ARG A 388 7.86 14.96 2.39
C ARG A 388 8.84 13.79 2.50
N LEU A 389 10.13 14.03 2.25
CA LEU A 389 11.19 13.01 2.38
C LEU A 389 11.32 12.48 3.81
N LEU A 390 11.28 13.35 4.82
CA LEU A 390 11.43 12.99 6.24
C LEU A 390 10.24 12.15 6.74
N ILE A 391 9.01 12.53 6.38
CA ILE A 391 7.80 11.75 6.70
C ILE A 391 7.78 10.42 5.96
N MET A 392 8.20 10.41 4.69
CA MET A 392 8.32 9.15 3.95
C MET A 392 9.34 8.21 4.58
N THR A 393 10.48 8.75 5.04
CA THR A 393 11.50 7.97 5.76
C THR A 393 10.94 7.37 7.04
N PHE A 394 10.16 8.15 7.81
CA PHE A 394 9.48 7.66 9.00
C PHE A 394 8.54 6.49 8.70
N PHE A 395 7.69 6.60 7.67
CA PHE A 395 6.81 5.51 7.28
C PHE A 395 7.58 4.31 6.78
N LEU A 396 8.53 4.49 5.86
CA LEU A 396 9.27 3.38 5.27
C LEU A 396 10.14 2.62 6.28
N GLN A 397 10.69 3.29 7.30
CA GLN A 397 11.55 2.63 8.27
C GLN A 397 10.79 1.93 9.41
N PHE A 398 9.72 2.54 9.91
CA PHE A 398 9.03 2.04 11.11
C PHE A 398 7.65 1.45 10.84
N PHE A 399 7.01 1.85 9.74
CA PHE A 399 5.66 1.44 9.37
C PHE A 399 5.53 1.15 7.86
N PRO A 400 6.45 0.37 7.25
CA PRO A 400 6.48 0.18 5.79
C PRO A 400 5.18 -0.43 5.23
N ASP A 401 4.44 -1.15 6.07
CA ASP A 401 3.17 -1.77 5.72
C ASP A 401 2.08 -0.76 5.30
N LEU A 402 2.17 0.49 5.76
CA LEU A 402 1.27 1.56 5.30
C LEU A 402 1.48 1.86 3.82
N VAL A 403 2.73 1.91 3.38
CA VAL A 403 3.09 2.17 1.98
C VAL A 403 2.79 0.94 1.13
N ARG A 404 3.17 -0.26 1.60
CA ARG A 404 2.93 -1.52 0.88
C ARG A 404 1.45 -1.79 0.60
N ASN A 405 0.58 -1.47 1.56
CA ASN A 405 -0.87 -1.65 1.42
C ASN A 405 -1.58 -0.47 0.75
N GLY A 406 -0.83 0.52 0.23
CA GLY A 406 -1.39 1.61 -0.56
C GLY A 406 -2.20 2.61 0.25
N HIS A 407 -1.86 2.81 1.53
CA HIS A 407 -2.50 3.83 2.37
C HIS A 407 -1.86 5.21 2.25
N VAL A 408 -0.60 5.29 1.79
CA VAL A 408 0.14 6.56 1.74
C VAL A 408 0.07 7.19 0.35
N TYR A 409 -0.31 8.46 0.33
CA TYR A 409 -0.49 9.28 -0.86
C TYR A 409 0.17 10.63 -0.70
N ILE A 410 0.38 11.30 -1.81
CA ILE A 410 0.98 12.62 -1.88
C ILE A 410 -0.01 13.52 -2.58
N LEU A 411 -0.36 14.63 -1.94
CA LEU A 411 -1.29 15.60 -2.52
C LEU A 411 -0.61 16.29 -3.68
N GLU A 412 -1.22 16.24 -4.86
CA GLU A 412 -0.83 17.09 -5.98
C GLU A 412 -1.62 18.40 -5.89
N THR A 413 -0.91 19.51 -5.86
CA THR A 413 -1.51 20.85 -5.88
C THR A 413 -1.16 21.59 -7.16
N PRO A 414 -2.06 22.46 -7.65
CA PRO A 414 -1.79 23.21 -8.85
C PRO A 414 -0.64 24.19 -8.61
N LEU A 415 0.27 24.27 -9.58
CA LEU A 415 1.38 25.21 -9.57
C LEU A 415 0.94 26.60 -10.05
N PHE A 416 -0.06 26.64 -10.93
CA PHE A 416 -0.55 27.88 -11.53
C PHE A 416 -2.08 27.95 -11.54
N ARG A 417 -2.60 29.17 -11.45
CA ARG A 417 -3.97 29.53 -11.75
C ARG A 417 -3.96 30.48 -12.94
N VAL A 418 -4.64 30.12 -14.01
CA VAL A 418 -4.83 30.96 -15.20
C VAL A 418 -6.30 31.33 -15.29
N ARG A 419 -6.63 32.62 -15.22
CA ARG A 419 -8.02 33.10 -15.13
C ARG A 419 -8.29 34.24 -16.11
N ASP A 420 -9.48 34.25 -16.69
CA ASP A 420 -10.06 35.43 -17.34
C ASP A 420 -11.36 35.86 -16.64
N LYS A 421 -12.15 36.76 -17.24
CA LYS A 421 -13.41 37.23 -16.64
C LYS A 421 -14.50 36.14 -16.54
N LYS A 422 -14.35 35.01 -17.21
CA LYS A 422 -15.37 33.96 -17.37
C LYS A 422 -14.94 32.60 -16.81
N GLU A 423 -13.68 32.20 -16.97
CA GLU A 423 -13.17 30.87 -16.66
C GLU A 423 -11.90 30.94 -15.80
N THR A 424 -11.75 29.98 -14.87
CA THR A 424 -10.53 29.77 -14.08
C THR A 424 -10.03 28.36 -14.33
N ILE A 425 -8.75 28.23 -14.68
CA ILE A 425 -8.10 26.95 -14.97
C ILE A 425 -6.91 26.78 -14.02
N TYR A 426 -6.91 25.67 -13.28
CA TYR A 426 -5.81 25.28 -12.40
C TYR A 426 -4.88 24.31 -13.13
N CYS A 427 -3.60 24.63 -13.16
CA CYS A 427 -2.59 23.93 -13.94
C CYS A 427 -1.53 23.33 -13.03
N TYR A 428 -1.16 22.07 -13.28
CA TYR A 428 -0.25 21.28 -12.45
C TYR A 428 1.16 21.20 -13.05
N ASN A 429 1.33 21.64 -14.30
CA ASN A 429 2.61 21.70 -14.97
C ASN A 429 2.65 22.87 -15.96
N GLU A 430 3.84 23.19 -16.46
CA GLU A 430 4.06 24.30 -17.40
C GLU A 430 3.34 24.08 -18.74
N THR A 431 3.17 22.82 -19.17
CA THR A 431 2.46 22.49 -20.41
C THR A 431 0.97 22.82 -20.32
N GLU A 432 0.33 22.43 -19.22
CA GLU A 432 -1.07 22.77 -18.91
C GLU A 432 -1.26 24.28 -18.83
N LYS A 433 -0.29 25.01 -18.23
CA LYS A 433 -0.32 26.47 -18.19
C LYS A 433 -0.28 27.07 -19.61
N GLN A 434 0.61 26.62 -20.48
CA GLN A 434 0.69 27.13 -21.86
C GLN A 434 -0.60 26.85 -22.64
N GLN A 435 -1.18 25.67 -22.46
CA GLN A 435 -2.48 25.31 -23.05
C GLN A 435 -3.60 26.20 -22.51
N ALA A 436 -3.64 26.45 -21.21
CA ALA A 436 -4.64 27.33 -20.58
C ALA A 436 -4.52 28.77 -21.07
N VAL A 437 -3.30 29.31 -21.20
CA VAL A 437 -3.07 30.66 -21.75
C VAL A 437 -3.53 30.76 -23.20
N THR A 438 -3.32 29.72 -24.01
CA THR A 438 -3.75 29.68 -25.41
C THR A 438 -5.26 29.52 -25.55
N LYS A 439 -5.90 28.77 -24.64
CA LYS A 439 -7.34 28.55 -24.61
C LYS A 439 -8.11 29.82 -24.23
N LEU A 440 -7.61 30.57 -23.24
CA LEU A 440 -8.30 31.77 -22.75
C LEU A 440 -8.06 32.94 -23.69
N THR A 441 -9.09 33.73 -23.93
CA THR A 441 -9.03 34.85 -24.88
C THR A 441 -8.55 36.12 -24.19
N GLY A 442 -7.53 36.79 -24.74
CA GLY A 442 -7.01 38.06 -24.22
C GLY A 442 -5.71 37.91 -23.43
N LYS A 443 -5.48 38.78 -22.44
CA LYS A 443 -4.37 38.66 -21.48
C LYS A 443 -4.89 38.03 -20.18
N PRO A 444 -4.85 36.69 -20.04
CA PRO A 444 -5.31 36.04 -18.82
C PRO A 444 -4.40 36.40 -17.64
N GLU A 445 -4.99 36.48 -16.44
CA GLU A 445 -4.26 36.63 -15.20
C GLU A 445 -3.62 35.28 -14.83
N ILE A 446 -2.30 35.28 -14.61
CA ILE A 446 -1.55 34.09 -14.22
C ILE A 446 -1.05 34.30 -12.79
N THR A 447 -1.50 33.46 -11.87
CA THR A 447 -1.00 33.40 -10.49
C THR A 447 -0.18 32.12 -10.33
N ARG A 448 1.04 32.21 -9.80
CA ARG A 448 1.82 31.03 -9.35
C ARG A 448 1.58 30.84 -7.86
N PHE A 449 1.18 29.64 -7.45
CA PHE A 449 1.07 29.29 -6.03
C PHE A 449 2.44 28.92 -5.50
N LYS A 450 2.86 29.52 -4.39
CA LYS A 450 4.13 29.17 -3.74
C LYS A 450 3.93 28.23 -2.55
N GLY A 451 2.82 28.38 -1.83
CA GLY A 451 2.49 27.53 -0.69
C GLY A 451 1.00 27.28 -0.56
N LEU A 452 0.64 26.20 0.17
CA LEU A 452 -0.75 25.78 0.38
C LEU A 452 -1.55 26.82 1.16
N GLY A 453 -0.88 27.65 1.97
CA GLY A 453 -1.50 28.74 2.73
C GLY A 453 -1.98 29.93 1.89
N GLU A 454 -1.50 30.07 0.65
CA GLU A 454 -1.91 31.16 -0.26
C GLU A 454 -3.23 30.87 -0.98
N ILE A 455 -3.64 29.60 -0.99
CA ILE A 455 -4.87 29.14 -1.62
C ILE A 455 -6.04 29.45 -0.68
N SER A 456 -7.07 30.11 -1.21
CA SER A 456 -8.26 30.41 -0.42
C SER A 456 -9.02 29.13 -0.05
N PRO A 457 -9.70 29.06 1.12
CA PRO A 457 -10.40 27.84 1.55
C PRO A 457 -11.41 27.31 0.51
N ASN A 458 -12.11 28.20 -0.19
CA ASN A 458 -13.08 27.79 -1.21
C ASN A 458 -12.39 27.11 -2.40
N GLU A 459 -11.24 27.61 -2.84
CA GLU A 459 -10.45 26.96 -3.91
C GLU A 459 -9.85 25.65 -3.42
N PHE A 460 -9.39 25.61 -2.16
CA PHE A 460 -8.81 24.40 -1.58
C PHE A 460 -9.84 23.27 -1.46
N ALA A 461 -11.10 23.60 -1.16
CA ALA A 461 -12.19 22.63 -1.08
C ALA A 461 -12.35 21.82 -2.36
N ASP A 462 -12.15 22.44 -3.54
CA ASP A 462 -12.20 21.74 -4.83
C ASP A 462 -11.02 20.77 -5.01
N PHE A 463 -9.85 21.09 -4.44
CA PHE A 463 -8.63 20.27 -4.56
C PHE A 463 -8.61 19.07 -3.62
N ILE A 464 -9.35 19.12 -2.51
CA ILE A 464 -9.50 17.99 -1.57
C ILE A 464 -10.89 17.35 -1.63
N GLY A 465 -11.75 17.79 -2.54
CA GLY A 465 -13.08 17.25 -2.76
C GLY A 465 -13.08 15.99 -3.63
N GLU A 466 -14.15 15.79 -4.39
CA GLU A 466 -14.33 14.59 -5.23
C GLU A 466 -13.24 14.42 -6.31
N ASN A 467 -12.67 15.52 -6.81
CA ASN A 467 -11.64 15.50 -7.85
C ASN A 467 -10.21 15.61 -7.29
N ILE A 468 -10.00 15.19 -6.04
CA ILE A 468 -8.69 15.21 -5.40
C ILE A 468 -7.64 14.50 -6.28
N LYS A 469 -6.58 15.23 -6.63
CA LYS A 469 -5.40 14.65 -7.28
C LYS A 469 -4.42 14.24 -6.19
N LYS A 470 -4.29 12.92 -6.01
CA LYS A 470 -3.32 12.35 -5.08
C LYS A 470 -2.56 11.22 -5.76
N GLU A 471 -1.24 11.25 -5.65
CA GLU A 471 -0.37 10.23 -6.21
C GLU A 471 -0.13 9.14 -5.15
N PRO A 472 -0.41 7.87 -5.44
CA PRO A 472 -0.10 6.79 -4.51
C PRO A 472 1.40 6.60 -4.39
N VAL A 473 1.89 6.45 -3.16
CA VAL A 473 3.30 6.09 -2.95
C VAL A 473 3.46 4.60 -3.19
N MET A 474 4.10 4.26 -4.30
CA MET A 474 4.33 2.87 -4.67
C MET A 474 5.79 2.47 -4.44
N MET A 475 5.95 1.28 -3.90
CA MET A 475 7.24 0.61 -3.82
C MET A 475 7.57 0.02 -5.19
N ALA A 476 8.59 0.57 -5.87
CA ALA A 476 9.10 -0.03 -7.10
C ALA A 476 9.61 -1.45 -6.79
N GLY A 477 9.14 -2.45 -7.54
CA GLY A 477 9.21 -3.87 -7.18
C GLY A 477 10.60 -4.50 -7.00
N GLU A 478 11.68 -3.76 -7.24
CA GLU A 478 13.07 -4.21 -7.16
C GLU A 478 13.94 -3.40 -6.20
N ALA A 479 13.44 -2.26 -5.69
CA ALA A 479 14.22 -1.40 -4.80
C ALA A 479 13.97 -1.79 -3.34
N HIS A 480 14.99 -2.36 -2.69
CA HIS A 480 14.98 -2.56 -1.23
C HIS A 480 14.85 -1.20 -0.52
N ILE A 481 13.87 -1.10 0.38
CA ILE A 481 13.61 0.12 1.18
C ILE A 481 14.90 0.61 1.82
N GLN A 482 15.65 -0.31 2.43
CA GLN A 482 16.86 0.03 3.16
C GLN A 482 17.94 0.63 2.26
N LYS A 483 18.20 0.05 1.08
CA LYS A 483 19.17 0.61 0.11
C LYS A 483 18.75 1.99 -0.39
N LEU A 484 17.44 2.17 -0.64
CA LEU A 484 16.90 3.46 -1.08
C LEU A 484 17.04 4.52 0.02
N LEU A 485 16.67 4.18 1.25
CA LEU A 485 16.83 5.06 2.41
C LEU A 485 18.31 5.33 2.72
N GLU A 486 19.19 4.33 2.61
CA GLU A 486 20.62 4.51 2.80
C GLU A 486 21.20 5.53 1.83
N TYR A 487 20.83 5.40 0.56
CA TYR A 487 21.28 6.31 -0.49
C TYR A 487 20.80 7.75 -0.26
N TYR A 488 19.50 7.95 0.03
CA TYR A 488 18.90 9.29 0.14
C TYR A 488 18.99 9.92 1.54
N MET A 489 19.07 9.13 2.61
CA MET A 489 19.00 9.60 4.00
C MET A 489 20.24 9.28 4.82
N GLY A 490 21.11 8.40 4.32
CA GLY A 490 22.37 8.05 4.96
C GLY A 490 23.47 9.11 4.81
N LYS A 491 24.69 8.71 5.14
CA LYS A 491 25.87 9.59 5.04
C LYS A 491 26.08 10.04 3.59
N ASN A 492 26.56 11.27 3.42
CA ASN A 492 26.80 11.81 2.09
C ASN A 492 27.98 11.08 1.41
N THR A 493 27.70 10.31 0.37
CA THR A 493 28.70 9.56 -0.42
C THR A 493 29.08 10.33 -1.70
N MET A 494 30.25 10.05 -2.27
CA MET A 494 30.67 10.63 -3.56
C MET A 494 29.65 10.32 -4.67
N GLN A 495 29.15 9.08 -4.74
CA GLN A 495 28.13 8.69 -5.71
C GLN A 495 26.86 9.54 -5.61
N ARG A 496 26.40 9.83 -4.38
CA ARG A 496 25.24 10.71 -4.16
C ARG A 496 25.54 12.13 -4.62
N GLN A 497 26.74 12.65 -4.35
CA GLN A 497 27.15 13.99 -4.81
C GLN A 497 27.18 14.06 -6.34
N GLU A 498 27.79 13.08 -7.01
CA GLU A 498 27.83 13.00 -8.47
C GLU A 498 26.44 12.87 -9.07
N PHE A 499 25.56 12.08 -8.46
CA PHE A 499 24.16 11.98 -8.87
C PHE A 499 23.43 13.32 -8.73
N ILE A 500 23.58 14.02 -7.60
CA ILE A 500 22.98 15.34 -7.40
C ILE A 500 23.51 16.33 -8.45
N ILE A 501 24.83 16.35 -8.69
CA ILE A 501 25.46 17.26 -9.68
C ILE A 501 24.95 16.97 -11.09
N SER A 502 24.90 15.69 -11.48
CA SER A 502 24.46 15.28 -12.82
C SER A 502 22.96 15.47 -13.06
N ASN A 503 22.15 15.48 -11.99
CA ASN A 503 20.70 15.70 -12.06
C ASN A 503 20.28 17.10 -11.60
N LEU A 504 21.23 17.98 -11.29
CA LEU A 504 20.96 19.35 -10.88
C LEU A 504 20.35 20.10 -12.07
N ARG A 505 19.05 20.36 -12.00
CA ARG A 505 18.39 21.25 -12.96
C ARG A 505 18.61 22.67 -12.47
N ILE A 506 19.43 23.44 -13.20
CA ILE A 506 19.54 24.87 -12.98
C ILE A 506 18.24 25.47 -13.52
N GLU A 507 17.30 25.81 -12.63
CA GLU A 507 16.19 26.70 -12.96
C GLU A 507 16.80 28.09 -13.20
N ILE A 508 17.15 28.38 -14.45
CA ILE A 508 17.42 29.74 -14.86
C ILE A 508 16.05 30.43 -14.86
N ASP A 509 15.81 31.29 -13.87
CA ASP A 509 14.72 32.26 -13.93
C ASP A 509 14.95 33.10 -15.19
N ALA A 510 14.27 32.75 -16.29
CA ALA A 510 14.25 33.55 -17.50
C ALA A 510 13.39 34.80 -17.26
N VAL A 511 13.90 35.69 -16.40
CA VAL A 511 13.46 37.07 -16.31
C VAL A 511 14.56 37.87 -17.01
N ASP A 512 14.17 38.54 -18.10
CA ASP A 512 14.93 39.53 -18.89
C ASP A 512 15.53 39.15 -20.27
N GLU A 513 14.81 38.41 -21.13
CA GLU A 513 15.07 38.46 -22.59
C GLU A 513 13.79 38.50 -23.47
N ILE A 514 12.83 39.38 -23.14
CA ILE A 514 11.83 39.86 -24.15
C ILE A 514 11.73 41.39 -24.12
N LEU A 515 12.87 42.06 -24.03
CA LEU A 515 13.00 43.47 -24.38
C LEU A 515 14.32 43.66 -25.15
N ASN A 516 14.28 43.31 -26.44
CA ASN A 516 14.93 44.07 -27.52
C ASN A 516 14.31 43.68 -28.86
#